data_AF-A0A959T1H5-F1
#
_entry.id   AF-A0A959T1H5-F1
#
_cell.length_a   1.000
_cell.length_b   1.000
_cell.length_c   1.000
_cell.angle_alpha   90.00
_cell.angle_beta   90.00
_cell.angle_gamma   90.00
#
_symmetry.space_group_name_H-M   'P 1'
#
loop_
_entity.id
_entity.type
_entity.pdbx_description
1 polymer ?
#
loop_
_entity_poly.entity_id
_entity_poly.type
_entity_poly.pdbx_seq_one_letter_code
_entity_poly.pdbx_strand_id
1 'polypeptide(L)'
;AVKGLVDASYFERGSVRMDTLIRKDLVEGEFMSDGRPMRRELTGVLVEGQLVNTRSRRYEDLAHSPQDTVVVRDVHLGWRYDRKKASKLTRPVATFDGVVLTQQDMLDFLESKQRKQAPVPVDQLVEERFQTMVDEAVLDHEDARLEAKYPEFRMLMKEYRDGILLFELTDERVWSKAVEDSAGLEAYYQDHQLDFMWDTRYDADLYTCADATVARQLRNKYRKGMRGQELVDALNTGSALNANLQEGLWTVADKPYLQGIVKPGLSDDIAVDGSVVVVDMKEVLPAAPRTLDEARGLVTAAYQDHLEKEWVSALRKKYEVVIDQDVLYSIH
;
A
#
# COMPACT_ATOMS: atom_id res chain seq x y z
N ALA A 1 65.04 -13.38 5.88
CA ALA A 1 63.71 -14.02 5.87
C ALA A 1 62.74 -13.12 6.63
N VAL A 2 62.10 -12.17 5.94
CA VAL A 2 61.12 -11.27 6.54
C VAL A 2 59.79 -12.01 6.50
N LYS A 3 59.29 -12.39 7.68
CA LYS A 3 58.00 -13.07 7.84
C LYS A 3 56.92 -12.26 7.12
N GLY A 4 56.35 -12.84 6.06
CA GLY A 4 55.08 -12.39 5.52
C GLY A 4 54.01 -12.57 6.59
N LEU A 5 53.72 -11.51 7.32
CA LEU A 5 52.48 -11.41 8.07
C LEU A 5 51.43 -10.90 7.09
N VAL A 6 50.83 -11.88 6.43
CA VAL A 6 49.50 -11.81 5.82
C VAL A 6 48.56 -11.33 6.93
N ASP A 7 48.31 -10.02 7.02
CA ASP A 7 47.35 -9.48 7.98
C ASP A 7 45.96 -9.98 7.59
N ALA A 8 45.56 -11.12 8.16
CA ALA A 8 44.30 -11.81 7.88
C ALA A 8 43.08 -11.14 8.52
N SER A 9 43.23 -9.99 9.20
CA SER A 9 42.16 -9.32 9.94
C SER A 9 40.95 -8.95 9.08
N TYR A 10 41.15 -8.75 7.77
CA TYR A 10 40.08 -8.50 6.80
C TYR A 10 39.11 -9.68 6.60
N PHE A 11 39.53 -10.91 6.93
CA PHE A 11 38.68 -12.10 6.92
C PHE A 11 37.82 -12.25 8.17
N GLU A 12 38.14 -11.49 9.20
CA GLU A 12 37.56 -11.67 10.53
C GLU A 12 36.48 -10.62 10.84
N ARG A 13 36.18 -9.68 9.92
CA ARG A 13 35.09 -8.71 10.12
C ARG A 13 33.77 -9.42 10.41
N GLY A 14 33.12 -9.03 11.50
CA GLY A 14 31.90 -9.66 11.99
C GLY A 14 32.12 -10.94 12.78
N SER A 15 33.37 -11.36 13.02
CA SER A 15 33.66 -12.40 14.03
C SER A 15 33.23 -11.92 15.41
N VAL A 16 32.73 -12.86 16.21
CA VAL A 16 32.10 -12.58 17.49
C VAL A 16 32.84 -13.38 18.57
N ARG A 17 33.15 -12.72 19.67
CA ARG A 17 33.60 -13.35 20.91
C ARG A 17 32.60 -13.02 22.03
N MET A 18 32.18 -14.04 22.76
CA MET A 18 31.40 -13.87 23.99
C MET A 18 32.36 -13.92 25.17
N ASP A 19 32.18 -13.03 26.15
CA ASP A 19 32.98 -13.02 27.37
C ASP A 19 32.14 -12.59 28.58
N THR A 20 32.68 -12.75 29.78
CA THR A 20 32.06 -12.27 31.01
C THR A 20 32.93 -11.23 31.71
N LEU A 21 32.29 -10.20 32.26
CA LEU A 21 32.94 -9.11 32.97
C LEU A 21 32.16 -8.76 34.22
N ILE A 22 32.80 -8.03 35.15
CA ILE A 22 32.06 -7.39 36.23
C ILE A 22 31.43 -6.09 35.69
N ARG A 23 30.17 -5.82 36.01
CA ARG A 23 29.39 -4.71 35.44
C ARG A 23 30.08 -3.36 35.58
N LYS A 24 30.74 -3.07 36.69
CA LYS A 24 31.47 -1.80 36.88
C LYS A 24 32.64 -1.61 35.92
N ASP A 25 33.18 -2.71 35.38
CA ASP A 25 34.32 -2.72 34.45
C ASP A 25 33.84 -2.74 32.98
N LEU A 26 32.52 -2.78 32.76
CA LEU A 26 31.92 -2.73 31.42
C LEU A 26 32.02 -1.32 30.84
N VAL A 27 32.65 -1.23 29.67
CA VAL A 27 32.57 -0.07 28.77
C VAL A 27 32.06 -0.57 27.44
N GLU A 28 30.86 -0.14 27.05
CA GLU A 28 30.30 -0.43 25.73
C GLU A 28 30.88 0.50 24.66
N GLY A 29 30.88 0.06 23.41
CA GLY A 29 31.36 0.85 22.27
C GLY A 29 32.61 0.29 21.60
N GLU A 30 33.26 1.11 20.77
CA GLU A 30 34.44 0.70 20.01
C GLU A 30 35.71 0.71 20.88
N PHE A 31 36.50 -0.34 20.79
CA PHE A 31 37.78 -0.46 21.49
C PHE A 31 38.78 -1.28 20.67
N MET A 32 40.06 -1.23 21.06
CA MET A 32 41.12 -2.01 20.42
C MET A 32 41.46 -3.24 21.27
N SER A 33 41.46 -4.42 20.67
CA SER A 33 41.91 -5.68 21.30
C SER A 33 42.94 -6.35 20.41
N ASP A 34 44.14 -6.62 20.91
CA ASP A 34 45.25 -7.23 20.13
C ASP A 34 45.51 -6.54 18.78
N GLY A 35 45.38 -5.20 18.75
CA GLY A 35 45.55 -4.39 17.54
C GLY A 35 44.36 -4.41 16.58
N ARG A 36 43.24 -5.03 16.95
CA ARG A 36 42.02 -5.14 16.13
C ARG A 36 40.89 -4.27 16.67
N PRO A 37 40.17 -3.52 15.82
CA PRO A 37 39.03 -2.75 16.25
C PRO A 37 37.83 -3.68 16.50
N MET A 38 37.32 -3.61 17.71
CA MET A 38 36.19 -4.39 18.20
C MET A 38 35.09 -3.44 18.67
N ARG A 39 33.85 -3.91 18.70
CA ARG A 39 32.74 -3.25 19.38
C ARG A 39 32.19 -4.16 20.46
N ARG A 40 32.11 -3.64 21.68
CA ARG A 40 31.53 -4.34 22.84
C ARG A 40 30.08 -3.93 23.05
N GLU A 41 29.22 -4.93 23.21
CA GLU A 41 27.79 -4.78 23.50
C GLU A 41 27.40 -5.67 24.68
N LEU A 42 26.59 -5.15 25.61
CA LEU A 42 26.01 -5.94 26.70
C LEU A 42 24.90 -6.84 26.16
N THR A 43 25.01 -8.15 26.43
CA THR A 43 24.00 -9.14 26.01
C THR A 43 23.11 -9.63 27.13
N GLY A 44 23.57 -9.55 28.38
CA GLY A 44 22.79 -9.97 29.53
C GLY A 44 23.59 -9.99 30.82
N VAL A 45 22.96 -10.48 31.87
CA VAL A 45 23.56 -10.66 33.20
C VAL A 45 23.43 -12.13 33.62
N LEU A 46 24.46 -12.67 34.28
CA LEU A 46 24.40 -14.00 34.88
C LEU A 46 23.78 -13.90 36.28
N VAL A 47 22.66 -14.58 36.48
CA VAL A 47 21.95 -14.68 37.75
C VAL A 47 21.80 -16.15 38.08
N GLU A 48 22.36 -16.58 39.22
CA GLU A 48 22.29 -17.98 39.69
C GLU A 48 22.80 -18.99 38.63
N GLY A 49 23.81 -18.60 37.85
CA GLY A 49 24.36 -19.43 36.77
C GLY A 49 23.54 -19.45 35.48
N GLN A 50 22.43 -18.72 35.40
CA GLN A 50 21.62 -18.56 34.19
C GLN A 50 21.84 -17.18 33.55
N LEU A 51 21.93 -17.15 32.21
CA LEU A 51 21.95 -15.91 31.45
C LEU A 51 20.55 -15.31 31.35
N VAL A 52 20.40 -14.09 31.85
CA VAL A 52 19.21 -13.25 31.64
C VAL A 52 19.54 -12.20 30.59
N ASN A 53 18.95 -12.33 29.40
CA ASN A 53 19.23 -11.48 28.24
C ASN A 53 18.67 -10.06 28.42
N THR A 54 19.39 -9.03 27.95
CA THR A 54 19.00 -7.61 28.05
C THR A 54 17.63 -7.29 27.44
N ARG A 55 17.14 -8.10 26.50
CA ARG A 55 15.85 -7.91 25.82
C ARG A 55 14.67 -8.63 26.50
N SER A 56 14.91 -9.28 27.64
CA SER A 56 13.87 -10.04 28.34
C SER A 56 13.20 -9.20 29.44
N ARG A 57 11.90 -9.38 29.69
CA ARG A 57 11.19 -8.74 30.83
C ARG A 57 11.88 -9.02 32.16
N ARG A 58 12.36 -10.26 32.33
CA ARG A 58 13.14 -10.67 33.51
C ARG A 58 14.36 -9.78 33.75
N TYR A 59 14.99 -9.25 32.69
CA TYR A 59 16.11 -8.31 32.81
C TYR A 59 15.67 -6.93 33.31
N GLU A 60 14.54 -6.42 32.82
CA GLU A 60 13.98 -5.12 33.22
C GLU A 60 13.60 -5.11 34.71
N ASP A 61 13.06 -6.23 35.20
CA ASP A 61 12.64 -6.39 36.60
C ASP A 61 13.80 -6.70 37.56
N LEU A 62 15.01 -6.95 37.04
CA LEU A 62 16.17 -7.30 37.85
C LEU A 62 16.83 -6.05 38.44
N ALA A 63 17.03 -6.05 39.76
CA ALA A 63 17.95 -5.11 40.39
C ALA A 63 19.38 -5.36 39.88
N HIS A 64 20.05 -4.31 39.42
CA HIS A 64 21.42 -4.39 38.92
C HIS A 64 22.42 -3.90 39.95
N SER A 65 23.49 -4.67 40.18
CA SER A 65 24.61 -4.29 41.03
C SER A 65 25.86 -4.00 40.18
N PRO A 66 26.71 -3.03 40.57
CA PRO A 66 28.01 -2.84 39.96
C PRO A 66 28.91 -4.09 40.00
N GLN A 67 28.62 -5.04 40.90
CA GLN A 67 29.37 -6.29 41.03
C GLN A 67 28.75 -7.47 40.26
N ASP A 68 27.66 -7.25 39.51
CA ASP A 68 27.05 -8.30 38.69
C ASP A 68 28.06 -8.84 37.67
N THR A 69 28.05 -10.17 37.46
CA THR A 69 28.72 -10.77 36.30
C THR A 69 27.84 -10.56 35.07
N VAL A 70 28.28 -9.74 34.14
CA VAL A 70 27.60 -9.47 32.87
C VAL A 70 28.21 -10.28 31.73
N VAL A 71 27.39 -10.62 30.74
CA VAL A 71 27.82 -11.27 29.51
C VAL A 71 27.88 -10.24 28.40
N VAL A 72 29.05 -10.10 27.79
CA VAL A 72 29.30 -9.17 26.69
C VAL A 72 29.55 -9.91 25.39
N ARG A 73 29.27 -9.21 24.30
CA ARG A 73 29.56 -9.63 22.94
C ARG A 73 30.50 -8.62 22.31
N ASP A 74 31.68 -9.10 21.93
CA ASP A 74 32.67 -8.33 21.21
C ASP A 74 32.64 -8.72 19.73
N VAL A 75 32.43 -7.73 18.85
CA VAL A 75 32.33 -7.94 17.40
C VAL A 75 33.50 -7.25 16.71
N HIS A 76 34.25 -7.98 15.88
CA HIS A 76 35.33 -7.42 15.09
C HIS A 76 34.79 -6.50 13.98
N LEU A 77 35.21 -5.25 13.96
CA LEU A 77 34.69 -4.24 13.04
C LEU A 77 35.32 -4.29 11.65
N GLY A 78 36.38 -5.09 11.47
CA GLY A 78 37.20 -5.10 10.26
C GLY A 78 38.33 -4.09 10.35
N TRP A 79 39.34 -4.22 9.50
CA TRP A 79 40.42 -3.25 9.44
C TRP A 79 39.92 -1.93 8.84
N ARG A 80 40.64 -0.85 9.13
CA ARG A 80 40.48 0.45 8.48
C ARG A 80 41.86 0.95 8.09
N TYR A 81 41.98 1.54 6.92
CA TYR A 81 43.25 2.13 6.50
C TYR A 81 43.38 3.58 6.94
N ASP A 82 44.60 4.06 7.03
CA ASP A 82 44.88 5.46 7.36
C ASP A 82 44.59 6.36 6.15
N ARG A 83 43.40 6.98 6.14
CA ARG A 83 42.95 7.92 5.10
C ARG A 83 43.98 9.02 4.81
N LYS A 84 44.72 9.50 5.82
CA LYS A 84 45.73 10.57 5.64
C LYS A 84 46.97 10.06 4.89
N LYS A 85 47.35 8.80 5.08
CA LYS A 85 48.44 8.19 4.31
C LYS A 85 48.00 7.82 2.90
N ALA A 86 46.78 7.31 2.77
CA ALA A 86 46.21 6.87 1.50
C ALA A 86 45.84 8.01 0.55
N SER A 87 45.63 9.24 1.03
CA SER A 87 45.38 10.41 0.17
C SER A 87 46.48 10.71 -0.85
N LYS A 88 47.67 10.11 -0.67
CA LYS A 88 48.79 10.19 -1.62
C LYS A 88 48.79 9.07 -2.67
N LEU A 89 47.91 8.09 -2.53
CA LEU A 89 47.80 6.91 -3.40
C LEU A 89 46.83 7.19 -4.55
N THR A 90 47.18 8.15 -5.39
CA THR A 90 46.34 8.61 -6.51
C THR A 90 46.71 7.97 -7.84
N ARG A 91 47.62 6.99 -7.84
CA ARG A 91 48.02 6.30 -9.07
C ARG A 91 46.85 5.48 -9.63
N PRO A 92 46.64 5.47 -10.95
CA PRO A 92 45.62 4.63 -11.57
C PRO A 92 45.91 3.14 -11.34
N VAL A 93 44.85 2.39 -11.00
CA VAL A 93 44.83 0.91 -11.01
C VAL A 93 44.05 0.36 -12.19
N ALA A 94 43.07 1.11 -12.71
CA ALA A 94 42.36 0.81 -13.95
C ALA A 94 41.92 2.11 -14.62
N THR A 95 41.80 2.08 -15.95
CA THR A 95 41.26 3.20 -16.74
C THR A 95 40.41 2.66 -17.87
N PHE A 96 39.21 3.21 -18.07
CA PHE A 96 38.34 2.86 -19.19
C PHE A 96 37.46 4.07 -19.52
N ASP A 97 37.31 4.38 -20.81
CA ASP A 97 36.37 5.40 -21.31
C ASP A 97 36.33 6.73 -20.53
N GLY A 98 37.53 7.23 -20.17
CA GLY A 98 37.73 8.47 -19.40
C GLY A 98 37.61 8.33 -17.88
N VAL A 99 37.11 7.21 -17.37
CA VAL A 99 37.11 6.86 -15.94
C VAL A 99 38.50 6.40 -15.53
N VAL A 100 38.94 6.89 -14.37
CA VAL A 100 40.22 6.51 -13.74
C VAL A 100 39.92 6.01 -12.34
N LEU A 101 40.13 4.72 -12.11
CA LEU A 101 40.09 4.13 -10.76
C LEU A 101 41.49 4.21 -10.17
N THR A 102 41.61 4.74 -8.96
CA THR A 102 42.89 4.96 -8.28
C THR A 102 43.16 3.92 -7.20
N GLN A 103 44.40 3.90 -6.70
CA GLN A 103 44.75 3.08 -5.54
C GLN A 103 43.94 3.43 -4.29
N GLN A 104 43.55 4.70 -4.12
CA GLN A 104 42.68 5.12 -3.02
C GLN A 104 41.28 4.52 -3.17
N ASP A 105 40.69 4.56 -4.38
CA ASP A 105 39.38 3.96 -4.64
C ASP A 105 39.40 2.46 -4.36
N MET A 106 40.49 1.77 -4.71
CA MET A 106 40.67 0.36 -4.40
C MET A 106 40.71 0.09 -2.88
N LEU A 107 41.33 0.97 -2.09
CA LEU A 107 41.34 0.82 -0.63
C LEU A 107 39.94 1.07 -0.04
N ASP A 108 39.22 2.07 -0.54
CA ASP A 108 37.82 2.34 -0.15
C ASP A 108 36.91 1.15 -0.48
N PHE A 109 37.06 0.59 -1.67
CA PHE A 109 36.33 -0.60 -2.10
C PHE A 109 36.64 -1.81 -1.21
N LEU A 110 37.92 -2.12 -0.98
CA LEU A 110 38.35 -3.22 -0.13
C LEU A 110 37.80 -3.10 1.29
N GLU A 111 37.84 -1.90 1.88
CA GLU A 111 37.34 -1.66 3.24
C GLU A 111 35.82 -1.84 3.30
N SER A 112 35.07 -1.32 2.31
CA SER A 112 33.61 -1.43 2.28
C SER A 112 33.11 -2.87 2.12
N LYS A 113 33.81 -3.68 1.29
CA LYS A 113 33.45 -5.06 0.97
C LYS A 113 34.06 -6.10 1.92
N GLN A 114 34.61 -5.68 3.06
CA GLN A 114 35.06 -6.61 4.10
C GLN A 114 33.90 -7.44 4.66
N ARG A 115 34.10 -8.74 4.79
CA ARG A 115 33.14 -9.68 5.37
C ARG A 115 33.85 -10.85 6.01
N LYS A 116 33.16 -11.55 6.90
CA LYS A 116 33.64 -12.83 7.42
C LYS A 116 33.71 -13.83 6.26
N GLN A 117 34.89 -14.39 6.02
CA GLN A 117 35.08 -15.43 5.01
C GLN A 117 36.28 -16.32 5.36
N ALA A 118 36.41 -17.45 4.66
CA ALA A 118 37.57 -18.32 4.84
C ALA A 118 38.86 -17.57 4.46
N PRO A 119 39.97 -17.77 5.20
CA PRO A 119 41.25 -17.19 4.82
C PRO A 119 41.68 -17.66 3.42
N VAL A 120 42.04 -16.71 2.57
CA VAL A 120 42.67 -16.92 1.27
C VAL A 120 43.97 -16.10 1.19
N PRO A 121 44.85 -16.37 0.22
CA PRO A 121 46.01 -15.51 -0.04
C PRO A 121 45.60 -14.06 -0.33
N VAL A 122 46.36 -13.09 0.19
CA VAL A 122 46.04 -11.65 0.06
C VAL A 122 46.03 -11.20 -1.39
N ASP A 123 47.00 -11.66 -2.18
CA ASP A 123 47.08 -11.44 -3.61
C ASP A 123 45.83 -11.93 -4.33
N GLN A 124 45.37 -13.15 -4.01
CA GLN A 124 44.13 -13.69 -4.57
C GLN A 124 42.91 -12.83 -4.19
N LEU A 125 42.81 -12.41 -2.92
CA LEU A 125 41.70 -11.55 -2.51
C LEU A 125 41.73 -10.21 -3.25
N VAL A 126 42.88 -9.55 -3.26
CA VAL A 126 43.02 -8.21 -3.85
C VAL A 126 42.70 -8.27 -5.33
N GLU A 127 43.15 -9.31 -6.04
CA GLU A 127 42.79 -9.54 -7.45
C GLU A 127 41.27 -9.75 -7.62
N GLU A 128 40.64 -10.64 -6.84
CA GLU A 128 39.19 -10.88 -6.91
C GLU A 128 38.39 -9.59 -6.65
N ARG A 129 38.77 -8.82 -5.63
CA ARG A 129 38.13 -7.55 -5.29
C ARG A 129 38.40 -6.48 -6.32
N PHE A 130 39.57 -6.47 -6.94
CA PHE A 130 39.90 -5.54 -8.02
C PHE A 130 39.02 -5.82 -9.24
N GLN A 131 38.90 -7.08 -9.66
CA GLN A 131 38.01 -7.46 -10.77
C GLN A 131 36.55 -7.05 -10.47
N THR A 132 36.07 -7.34 -9.26
CA THR A 132 34.72 -6.93 -8.84
C THR A 132 34.53 -5.41 -8.89
N MET A 133 35.53 -4.63 -8.42
CA MET A 133 35.47 -3.16 -8.45
C MET A 133 35.42 -2.64 -9.88
N VAL A 134 36.21 -3.22 -10.79
CA VAL A 134 36.22 -2.85 -12.21
C VAL A 134 34.87 -3.19 -12.85
N ASP A 135 34.33 -4.38 -12.60
CA ASP A 135 33.03 -4.80 -13.11
C ASP A 135 31.90 -3.87 -12.62
N GLU A 136 31.83 -3.59 -11.32
CA GLU A 136 30.86 -2.65 -10.74
C GLU A 136 31.01 -1.25 -11.38
N ALA A 137 32.24 -0.75 -11.52
CA ALA A 137 32.49 0.57 -12.10
C ALA A 137 32.13 0.65 -13.59
N VAL A 138 32.34 -0.43 -14.37
CA VAL A 138 31.96 -0.50 -15.78
C VAL A 138 30.44 -0.54 -15.91
N LEU A 139 29.76 -1.34 -15.09
CA LEU A 139 28.30 -1.40 -15.08
C LEU A 139 27.68 -0.06 -14.70
N ASP A 140 28.13 0.57 -13.62
CA ASP A 140 27.64 1.88 -13.17
C ASP A 140 27.83 2.95 -14.26
N HIS A 141 28.96 2.90 -14.96
CA HIS A 141 29.27 3.82 -16.05
C HIS A 141 28.39 3.63 -17.28
N GLU A 142 28.08 2.39 -17.64
CA GLU A 142 27.16 2.07 -18.73
C GLU A 142 25.71 2.42 -18.35
N ASP A 143 25.29 2.12 -17.12
CA ASP A 143 23.96 2.41 -16.58
C ASP A 143 23.67 3.92 -16.59
N ALA A 144 24.63 4.74 -16.16
CA ALA A 144 24.52 6.21 -16.18
C ALA A 144 24.36 6.79 -17.60
N ARG A 145 24.64 5.99 -18.63
CA ARG A 145 24.61 6.41 -20.04
C ARG A 145 23.51 5.72 -20.84
N LEU A 146 22.74 4.81 -20.23
CA LEU A 146 21.68 4.08 -20.93
C LEU A 146 20.72 5.01 -21.64
N GLU A 147 20.26 6.08 -20.98
CA GLU A 147 19.35 7.06 -21.60
C GLU A 147 19.99 7.85 -22.77
N ALA A 148 21.30 8.09 -22.71
CA ALA A 148 22.02 8.77 -23.77
C ALA A 148 22.29 7.85 -24.97
N LYS A 149 22.64 6.58 -24.71
CA LYS A 149 22.96 5.57 -25.73
C LYS A 149 21.71 4.98 -26.38
N TYR A 150 20.62 4.86 -25.63
CA TYR A 150 19.39 4.20 -26.06
C TYR A 150 18.21 5.17 -25.97
N PRO A 151 17.91 5.92 -27.05
CA PRO A 151 16.82 6.90 -27.06
C PRO A 151 15.46 6.32 -26.68
N GLU A 152 15.16 5.08 -27.08
CA GLU A 152 13.91 4.39 -26.70
C GLU A 152 13.81 4.16 -25.20
N PHE A 153 14.90 3.72 -24.56
CA PHE A 153 14.96 3.56 -23.10
C PHE A 153 14.75 4.90 -22.39
N ARG A 154 15.38 5.98 -22.86
CA ARG A 154 15.15 7.34 -22.34
C ARG A 154 13.70 7.78 -22.45
N MET A 155 13.07 7.50 -23.59
CA MET A 155 11.64 7.83 -23.78
C MET A 155 10.78 7.04 -22.81
N LEU A 156 11.03 5.74 -22.66
CA LEU A 156 10.31 4.90 -21.70
C LEU A 156 10.48 5.40 -20.26
N MET A 157 11.71 5.68 -19.83
CA MET A 157 11.98 6.21 -18.48
C MET A 157 11.29 7.56 -18.25
N LYS A 158 11.26 8.41 -19.28
CA LYS A 158 10.52 9.67 -19.24
C LYS A 158 9.02 9.44 -19.08
N GLU A 159 8.42 8.53 -19.85
CA GLU A 159 6.99 8.19 -19.73
C GLU A 159 6.63 7.68 -18.34
N TYR A 160 7.45 6.79 -17.75
CA TYR A 160 7.24 6.33 -16.38
C TYR A 160 7.31 7.47 -15.38
N ARG A 161 8.34 8.31 -15.47
CA ARG A 161 8.52 9.45 -14.57
C ARG A 161 7.35 10.44 -14.67
N ASP A 162 6.98 10.82 -15.88
CA ASP A 162 5.91 11.77 -16.14
C ASP A 162 4.55 11.17 -15.73
N GLY A 163 4.35 9.86 -15.94
CA GLY A 163 3.15 9.14 -15.52
C GLY A 163 2.99 9.06 -14.00
N ILE A 164 4.06 8.76 -13.25
CA ILE A 164 4.02 8.76 -11.77
C ILE A 164 3.74 10.16 -11.25
N LEU A 165 4.40 11.19 -11.81
CA LEU A 165 4.15 12.57 -11.41
C LEU A 165 2.71 13.01 -11.69
N LEU A 166 2.18 12.67 -12.86
CA LEU A 166 0.79 12.95 -13.21
C LEU A 166 -0.18 12.26 -12.26
N PHE A 167 0.09 10.99 -11.93
CA PHE A 167 -0.71 10.23 -10.97
C PHE A 167 -0.71 10.88 -9.58
N GLU A 168 0.47 11.17 -9.02
CA GLU A 168 0.59 11.79 -7.69
C GLU A 168 -0.12 13.16 -7.64
N LEU A 169 0.06 13.99 -8.67
CA LEU A 169 -0.61 15.28 -8.75
C LEU A 169 -2.13 15.14 -8.90
N THR A 170 -2.61 14.16 -9.67
CA THR A 170 -4.05 13.93 -9.84
C THR A 170 -4.68 13.44 -8.54
N ASP A 171 -4.00 12.56 -7.83
CA ASP A 171 -4.44 12.11 -6.51
C ASP A 171 -4.56 13.27 -5.51
N GLU A 172 -3.48 14.07 -5.37
CA GLU A 172 -3.45 15.23 -4.47
C GLU A 172 -4.55 16.25 -4.82
N ARG A 173 -4.76 16.52 -6.11
CA ARG A 173 -5.61 17.64 -6.56
C ARG A 173 -7.06 17.27 -6.74
N VAL A 174 -7.36 16.00 -7.03
CA VAL A 174 -8.67 15.52 -7.43
C VAL A 174 -9.16 14.43 -6.49
N TRP A 175 -8.48 13.28 -6.44
CA TRP A 175 -9.05 12.09 -5.82
C TRP A 175 -9.06 12.15 -4.29
N SER A 176 -7.89 12.33 -3.67
CA SER A 176 -7.74 12.46 -2.22
C SER A 176 -8.45 13.72 -1.73
N LYS A 177 -8.33 14.83 -2.49
CA LYS A 177 -9.05 16.07 -2.17
C LYS A 177 -10.57 15.87 -2.11
N ALA A 178 -11.18 15.18 -3.07
CA ALA A 178 -12.64 14.98 -3.08
C ALA A 178 -13.15 14.16 -1.88
N VAL A 179 -12.29 13.34 -1.27
CA VAL A 179 -12.61 12.53 -0.09
C VAL A 179 -12.34 13.29 1.21
N GLU A 180 -11.24 14.03 1.28
CA GLU A 180 -10.78 14.73 2.49
C GLU A 180 -11.44 16.11 2.69
N ASP A 181 -11.81 16.79 1.60
CA ASP A 181 -12.45 18.11 1.61
C ASP A 181 -13.95 18.01 1.92
N SER A 182 -14.28 17.77 3.19
CA SER A 182 -15.66 17.64 3.63
C SER A 182 -16.49 18.91 3.40
N ALA A 183 -15.88 20.10 3.52
CA ALA A 183 -16.57 21.37 3.32
C ALA A 183 -16.89 21.60 1.83
N GLY A 184 -15.93 21.34 0.94
CA GLY A 184 -16.13 21.43 -0.50
C GLY A 184 -17.14 20.40 -1.02
N LEU A 185 -17.07 19.15 -0.53
CA LEU A 185 -18.01 18.10 -0.90
C LEU A 185 -19.46 18.44 -0.47
N GLU A 186 -19.63 18.96 0.75
CA GLU A 186 -20.95 19.40 1.25
C GLU A 186 -21.49 20.58 0.43
N ALA A 187 -20.67 21.59 0.15
CA ALA A 187 -21.06 22.73 -0.68
C ALA A 187 -21.45 22.29 -2.10
N TYR A 188 -20.64 21.41 -2.71
CA TYR A 188 -20.94 20.85 -4.02
C TYR A 188 -22.28 20.11 -4.01
N TYR A 189 -22.52 19.25 -3.01
CA TYR A 189 -23.79 18.54 -2.86
C TYR A 189 -24.98 19.50 -2.73
N GLN A 190 -24.88 20.56 -1.91
CA GLN A 190 -25.94 21.54 -1.73
C GLN A 190 -26.35 22.24 -3.04
N ASP A 191 -25.38 22.51 -3.91
CA ASP A 191 -25.62 23.14 -5.21
C ASP A 191 -26.14 22.15 -6.27
N HIS A 192 -25.99 20.84 -6.05
CA HIS A 192 -26.28 19.78 -7.03
C HIS A 192 -27.26 18.72 -6.51
N GLN A 193 -28.05 19.01 -5.46
CA GLN A 193 -28.93 18.01 -4.82
C GLN A 193 -29.91 17.33 -5.80
N LEU A 194 -30.34 18.07 -6.82
CA LEU A 194 -31.28 17.58 -7.83
C LEU A 194 -30.64 16.58 -8.82
N ASP A 195 -29.31 16.50 -8.87
CA ASP A 195 -28.60 15.47 -9.63
C ASP A 195 -28.57 14.13 -8.89
N PHE A 196 -28.84 14.14 -7.58
CA PHE A 196 -28.76 12.97 -6.69
C PHE A 196 -30.12 12.63 -6.09
N MET A 197 -31.12 12.44 -6.94
CA MET A 197 -32.49 12.16 -6.49
C MET A 197 -32.71 10.66 -6.24
N TRP A 198 -33.58 10.35 -5.29
CA TRP A 198 -34.38 9.14 -5.33
C TRP A 198 -35.52 9.34 -6.33
N ASP A 199 -35.75 8.35 -7.19
CA ASP A 199 -37.02 8.25 -7.91
C ASP A 199 -38.16 7.99 -6.92
N THR A 200 -39.40 8.08 -7.41
CA THR A 200 -40.57 7.64 -6.65
C THR A 200 -40.42 6.17 -6.28
N ARG A 201 -40.52 5.88 -4.97
CA ARG A 201 -40.38 4.54 -4.39
C ARG A 201 -41.70 4.09 -3.78
N TYR A 202 -41.93 2.80 -3.79
CA TYR A 202 -43.14 2.15 -3.29
C TYR A 202 -42.73 1.17 -2.19
N ASP A 203 -43.10 1.47 -0.95
CA ASP A 203 -42.95 0.53 0.17
C ASP A 203 -44.11 -0.46 0.10
N ALA A 204 -43.82 -1.69 -0.28
CA ALA A 204 -44.85 -2.69 -0.50
C ALA A 204 -44.34 -4.12 -0.31
N ASP A 205 -45.26 -4.97 0.15
CA ASP A 205 -45.07 -6.41 0.19
C ASP A 205 -45.67 -7.03 -1.07
N LEU A 206 -44.82 -7.66 -1.88
CA LEU A 206 -45.20 -8.24 -3.16
C LEU A 206 -45.41 -9.74 -2.98
N TYR A 207 -46.67 -10.17 -2.99
CA TYR A 207 -47.02 -11.58 -2.92
C TYR A 207 -47.18 -12.13 -4.32
N THR A 208 -46.28 -13.03 -4.72
CA THR A 208 -46.38 -13.75 -6.00
C THR A 208 -47.04 -15.09 -5.73
N CYS A 209 -48.26 -15.26 -6.22
CA CYS A 209 -49.06 -16.49 -6.10
C CYS A 209 -48.96 -17.31 -7.38
N ALA A 210 -48.91 -18.64 -7.25
CA ALA A 210 -48.85 -19.56 -8.38
C ALA A 210 -50.06 -19.44 -9.32
N ASP A 211 -51.25 -19.16 -8.77
CA ASP A 211 -52.48 -18.99 -9.53
C ASP A 211 -53.52 -18.12 -8.81
N ALA A 212 -54.64 -17.85 -9.48
CA ALA A 212 -55.76 -17.06 -8.94
C ALA A 212 -56.46 -17.72 -7.74
N THR A 213 -56.39 -19.04 -7.60
CA THR A 213 -56.94 -19.75 -6.44
C THR A 213 -56.13 -19.43 -5.19
N VAL A 214 -54.80 -19.47 -5.29
CA VAL A 214 -53.90 -19.09 -4.21
C VAL A 214 -54.06 -17.60 -3.87
N ALA A 215 -54.16 -16.71 -4.87
CA ALA A 215 -54.41 -15.28 -4.65
C ALA A 215 -55.72 -15.02 -3.88
N ARG A 216 -56.78 -15.78 -4.17
CA ARG A 216 -58.03 -15.72 -3.41
C ARG A 216 -57.86 -16.18 -1.96
N GLN A 217 -57.09 -17.23 -1.71
CA GLN A 217 -56.78 -17.69 -0.36
C GLN A 217 -55.93 -16.66 0.41
N LEU A 218 -54.96 -16.05 -0.27
CA LEU A 218 -54.14 -14.95 0.27
C LEU A 218 -55.02 -13.82 0.77
N ARG A 219 -55.93 -13.31 -0.06
CA ARG A 219 -56.87 -12.24 0.31
C ARG A 219 -57.74 -12.61 1.52
N ASN A 220 -58.16 -13.87 1.62
CA ASN A 220 -58.95 -14.35 2.76
C ASN A 220 -58.13 -14.40 4.06
N LYS A 221 -56.87 -14.84 4.01
CA LYS A 221 -55.96 -14.85 5.17
C LYS A 221 -55.58 -13.44 5.58
N TYR A 222 -55.33 -12.56 4.61
CA TYR A 222 -55.09 -11.15 4.83
C TYR A 222 -56.24 -10.47 5.58
N ARG A 223 -57.50 -10.72 5.17
CA ARG A 223 -58.69 -10.21 5.90
C ARG A 223 -58.79 -10.70 7.34
N LYS A 224 -58.18 -11.84 7.67
CA LYS A 224 -58.10 -12.39 9.04
C LYS A 224 -56.96 -11.79 9.86
N GLY A 225 -56.20 -10.85 9.31
CA GLY A 225 -55.11 -10.15 10.00
C GLY A 225 -53.71 -10.70 9.73
N MET A 226 -53.57 -11.80 8.98
CA MET A 226 -52.24 -12.33 8.63
C MET A 226 -51.51 -11.38 7.67
N ARG A 227 -50.20 -11.23 7.83
CA ARG A 227 -49.32 -10.37 7.01
C ARG A 227 -47.95 -11.03 6.83
N GLY A 228 -47.17 -10.49 5.90
CA GLY A 228 -45.78 -10.86 5.66
C GLY A 228 -45.59 -12.37 5.52
N GLN A 229 -44.48 -12.87 6.07
CA GLN A 229 -44.10 -14.27 5.94
C GLN A 229 -45.13 -15.24 6.55
N GLU A 230 -45.80 -14.87 7.65
CA GLU A 230 -46.84 -15.70 8.27
C GLU A 230 -47.96 -16.04 7.30
N LEU A 231 -48.36 -15.06 6.47
CA LEU A 231 -49.39 -15.27 5.46
C LEU A 231 -48.93 -16.29 4.41
N VAL A 232 -47.68 -16.17 3.95
CA VAL A 232 -47.09 -17.06 2.94
C VAL A 232 -46.95 -18.48 3.48
N ASP A 233 -46.45 -18.65 4.70
CA ASP A 233 -46.30 -19.96 5.35
C ASP A 233 -47.65 -20.69 5.45
N ALA A 234 -48.70 -19.94 5.75
CA ALA A 234 -50.05 -20.48 5.85
C ALA A 234 -50.67 -20.84 4.49
N LEU A 235 -50.14 -20.32 3.36
CA LEU A 235 -50.53 -20.71 1.99
C LEU A 235 -49.68 -21.87 1.46
N ASN A 236 -48.44 -21.96 1.92
CA ASN A 236 -47.48 -22.98 1.52
C ASN A 236 -47.58 -24.27 2.34
N THR A 237 -48.62 -24.42 3.17
CA THR A 237 -48.88 -25.64 3.93
C THR A 237 -49.19 -26.80 2.97
N GLY A 238 -48.23 -27.71 2.79
CA GLY A 238 -48.33 -28.86 1.89
C GLY A 238 -47.61 -28.71 0.55
N SER A 239 -47.27 -27.48 0.13
CA SER A 239 -46.44 -27.20 -1.05
C SER A 239 -45.78 -25.83 -0.92
N ALA A 240 -44.46 -25.77 -0.99
CA ALA A 240 -43.69 -24.53 -0.88
C ALA A 240 -43.78 -23.62 -2.13
N LEU A 241 -44.45 -24.07 -3.18
CA LEU A 241 -44.51 -23.38 -4.48
C LEU A 241 -45.79 -22.53 -4.66
N ASN A 242 -46.64 -22.42 -3.64
CA ASN A 242 -47.93 -21.73 -3.80
C ASN A 242 -47.78 -20.20 -3.80
N ALA A 243 -46.96 -19.66 -2.89
CA ALA A 243 -46.74 -18.23 -2.78
C ALA A 243 -45.30 -17.89 -2.38
N ASN A 244 -44.83 -16.73 -2.83
CA ASN A 244 -43.57 -16.11 -2.40
C ASN A 244 -43.81 -14.64 -2.02
N LEU A 245 -42.94 -14.11 -1.16
CA LEU A 245 -42.99 -12.75 -0.66
C LEU A 245 -41.69 -12.01 -0.99
N GLN A 246 -41.82 -10.78 -1.48
CA GLN A 246 -40.72 -9.81 -1.54
C GLN A 246 -41.15 -8.56 -0.78
N GLU A 247 -40.44 -8.23 0.30
CA GLU A 247 -40.67 -7.03 1.10
C GLU A 247 -39.59 -6.00 0.76
N GLY A 248 -39.98 -4.72 0.63
CA GLY A 248 -39.01 -3.64 0.47
C GLY A 248 -39.55 -2.42 -0.26
N LEU A 249 -38.60 -1.56 -0.65
CA LEU A 249 -38.82 -0.38 -1.47
C LEU A 249 -38.54 -0.71 -2.94
N TRP A 250 -39.49 -0.38 -3.79
CA TRP A 250 -39.42 -0.68 -5.21
C TRP A 250 -39.60 0.59 -6.05
N THR A 251 -39.00 0.64 -7.23
CA THR A 251 -39.32 1.65 -8.24
C THR A 251 -40.20 1.05 -9.34
N VAL A 252 -40.83 1.91 -10.14
CA VAL A 252 -41.54 1.47 -11.36
C VAL A 252 -40.57 0.87 -12.39
N ALA A 253 -39.30 1.27 -12.37
CA ALA A 253 -38.28 0.64 -13.21
C ALA A 253 -38.04 -0.83 -12.82
N ASP A 254 -38.03 -1.13 -11.51
CA ASP A 254 -37.89 -2.49 -11.01
C ASP A 254 -39.15 -3.32 -11.25
N LYS A 255 -40.31 -2.75 -10.93
CA LYS A 255 -41.62 -3.41 -10.95
C LYS A 255 -42.66 -2.51 -11.64
N PRO A 256 -42.78 -2.58 -12.98
CA PRO A 256 -43.66 -1.68 -13.75
C PRO A 256 -45.12 -1.68 -13.30
N TYR A 257 -45.62 -2.81 -12.81
CA TYR A 257 -47.00 -2.98 -12.34
C TYR A 257 -47.33 -2.20 -11.06
N LEU A 258 -46.35 -1.61 -10.37
CA LEU A 258 -46.61 -0.72 -9.23
C LEU A 258 -47.16 0.64 -9.67
N GLN A 259 -47.02 0.99 -10.95
CA GLN A 259 -47.52 2.25 -11.48
C GLN A 259 -49.03 2.36 -11.26
N GLY A 260 -49.45 3.43 -10.56
CA GLY A 260 -50.85 3.72 -10.26
C GLY A 260 -51.38 3.10 -8.96
N ILE A 261 -50.63 2.21 -8.30
CA ILE A 261 -50.99 1.67 -6.98
C ILE A 261 -50.50 2.65 -5.91
N VAL A 262 -51.40 3.55 -5.47
CA VAL A 262 -51.04 4.63 -4.52
C VAL A 262 -51.76 4.55 -3.18
N LYS A 263 -52.75 3.67 -3.06
CA LYS A 263 -53.55 3.52 -1.84
C LYS A 263 -52.99 2.38 -0.99
N PRO A 264 -52.83 2.57 0.33
CA PRO A 264 -52.43 1.48 1.22
C PRO A 264 -53.41 0.31 1.19
N GLY A 265 -52.88 -0.91 1.32
CA GLY A 265 -53.60 -2.18 1.30
C GLY A 265 -53.41 -2.97 0.00
N LEU A 266 -54.18 -4.05 -0.12
CA LEU A 266 -54.09 -4.97 -1.26
C LEU A 266 -54.57 -4.32 -2.56
N SER A 267 -53.73 -4.40 -3.59
CA SER A 267 -54.09 -4.12 -4.99
C SER A 267 -55.10 -5.13 -5.53
N ASP A 268 -55.52 -4.94 -6.79
CA ASP A 268 -56.15 -6.00 -7.59
C ASP A 268 -55.13 -7.08 -7.98
N ASP A 269 -55.61 -8.21 -8.50
CA ASP A 269 -54.76 -9.32 -8.97
C ASP A 269 -54.06 -8.91 -10.27
N ILE A 270 -52.73 -9.00 -10.30
CA ILE A 270 -51.92 -8.58 -11.44
C ILE A 270 -51.29 -9.82 -12.07
N ALA A 271 -51.61 -10.11 -13.33
CA ALA A 271 -51.00 -11.22 -14.04
C ALA A 271 -49.57 -10.84 -14.49
N VAL A 272 -48.56 -11.58 -14.02
CA VAL A 272 -47.15 -11.38 -14.38
C VAL A 272 -46.53 -12.74 -14.64
N ASP A 273 -46.04 -12.98 -15.86
CA ASP A 273 -45.31 -14.20 -16.26
C ASP A 273 -45.97 -15.52 -15.85
N GLY A 274 -47.31 -15.59 -16.00
CA GLY A 274 -48.09 -16.78 -15.65
C GLY A 274 -48.41 -16.95 -14.15
N SER A 275 -47.92 -16.05 -13.31
CA SER A 275 -48.26 -15.96 -11.88
C SER A 275 -49.22 -14.80 -11.60
N VAL A 276 -49.80 -14.77 -10.40
CA VAL A 276 -50.64 -13.67 -9.92
C VAL A 276 -49.92 -12.92 -8.82
N VAL A 277 -49.56 -11.67 -9.07
CA VAL A 277 -48.98 -10.76 -8.08
C VAL A 277 -50.10 -9.99 -7.39
N VAL A 278 -50.07 -9.98 -6.05
CA VAL A 278 -50.91 -9.12 -5.22
C VAL A 278 -49.99 -8.23 -4.41
N VAL A 279 -50.16 -6.92 -4.53
CA VAL A 279 -49.34 -5.92 -3.86
C VAL A 279 -50.04 -5.48 -2.59
N ASP A 280 -49.42 -5.64 -1.42
CA ASP A 280 -49.85 -4.95 -0.21
C ASP A 280 -49.07 -3.64 -0.09
N MET A 281 -49.69 -2.56 -0.54
CA MET A 281 -49.08 -1.23 -0.52
C MET A 281 -49.06 -0.69 0.91
N LYS A 282 -47.89 -0.27 1.39
CA LYS A 282 -47.76 0.40 2.69
C LYS A 282 -47.77 1.91 2.48
N GLU A 283 -46.84 2.42 1.67
CA GLU A 283 -46.66 3.85 1.41
C GLU A 283 -46.01 4.10 0.03
N VAL A 284 -46.32 5.25 -0.58
CA VAL A 284 -45.62 5.75 -1.77
C VAL A 284 -44.75 6.94 -1.36
N LEU A 285 -43.44 6.79 -1.48
CA LEU A 285 -42.45 7.83 -1.20
C LEU A 285 -42.18 8.60 -2.50
N PRO A 286 -42.53 9.90 -2.59
CA PRO A 286 -42.27 10.69 -3.78
C PRO A 286 -40.78 10.86 -4.04
N ALA A 287 -40.42 11.21 -5.27
CA ALA A 287 -39.05 11.57 -5.62
C ALA A 287 -38.53 12.70 -4.71
N ALA A 288 -37.35 12.50 -4.15
CA ALA A 288 -36.75 13.41 -3.18
C ALA A 288 -35.22 13.33 -3.26
N PRO A 289 -34.49 14.40 -2.92
CA PRO A 289 -33.03 14.35 -2.85
C PRO A 289 -32.56 13.27 -1.87
N ARG A 290 -31.57 12.48 -2.28
CA ARG A 290 -30.84 11.60 -1.38
C ARG A 290 -30.04 12.45 -0.42
N THR A 291 -29.97 12.08 0.85
CA THR A 291 -29.04 12.74 1.77
C THR A 291 -27.59 12.56 1.30
N LEU A 292 -26.68 13.44 1.76
CA LEU A 292 -25.25 13.32 1.39
C LEU A 292 -24.70 11.94 1.77
N ASP A 293 -25.07 11.39 2.93
CA ASP A 293 -24.61 10.07 3.35
C ASP A 293 -25.12 8.95 2.43
N GLU A 294 -26.37 9.03 1.97
CA GLU A 294 -26.96 8.06 1.03
C GLU A 294 -26.35 8.15 -0.38
N ALA A 295 -25.91 9.35 -0.79
CA ALA A 295 -25.34 9.61 -2.12
C ALA A 295 -23.82 9.75 -2.11
N ARG A 296 -23.13 9.55 -0.99
CA ARG A 296 -21.75 9.98 -0.79
C ARG A 296 -20.79 9.56 -1.90
N GLY A 297 -20.85 8.29 -2.32
CA GLY A 297 -20.01 7.78 -3.41
C GLY A 297 -20.28 8.46 -4.76
N LEU A 298 -21.56 8.71 -5.08
CA LEU A 298 -21.95 9.41 -6.31
C LEU A 298 -21.53 10.88 -6.27
N VAL A 299 -21.73 11.54 -5.14
CA VAL A 299 -21.34 12.95 -4.94
C VAL A 299 -19.82 13.08 -5.01
N THR A 300 -19.06 12.18 -4.36
CA THR A 300 -17.60 12.20 -4.42
C THR A 300 -17.08 12.02 -5.85
N ALA A 301 -17.64 11.08 -6.63
CA ALA A 301 -17.25 10.91 -8.03
C ALA A 301 -17.55 12.17 -8.87
N ALA A 302 -18.75 12.75 -8.71
CA ALA A 302 -19.11 13.99 -9.41
C ALA A 302 -18.23 15.18 -8.98
N TYR A 303 -17.87 15.25 -7.70
CA TYR A 303 -16.97 16.28 -7.18
C TYR A 303 -15.54 16.10 -7.68
N GLN A 304 -15.05 14.87 -7.86
CA GLN A 304 -13.78 14.61 -8.54
C GLN A 304 -13.81 15.17 -9.97
N ASP A 305 -14.83 14.87 -10.75
CA ASP A 305 -14.97 15.41 -12.12
C ASP A 305 -15.00 16.95 -12.13
N HIS A 306 -15.63 17.55 -11.13
CA HIS A 306 -15.67 19.00 -10.97
C HIS A 306 -14.26 19.56 -10.67
N LEU A 307 -13.56 19.01 -9.67
CA LEU A 307 -12.20 19.40 -9.30
C LEU A 307 -11.21 19.23 -10.46
N GLU A 308 -11.33 18.16 -11.24
CA GLU A 308 -10.50 17.95 -12.42
C GLU A 308 -10.71 19.06 -13.46
N LYS A 309 -11.97 19.39 -13.77
CA LYS A 309 -12.29 20.48 -14.71
C LYS A 309 -11.77 21.82 -14.23
N GLU A 310 -11.93 22.13 -12.94
CA GLU A 310 -11.38 23.34 -12.34
C GLU A 310 -9.86 23.38 -12.43
N TRP A 311 -9.19 22.27 -12.09
CA TRP A 311 -7.74 22.17 -12.12
C TRP A 311 -7.19 22.33 -13.54
N VAL A 312 -7.75 21.63 -14.53
CA VAL A 312 -7.37 21.75 -15.94
C VAL A 312 -7.61 23.18 -16.45
N SER A 313 -8.73 23.80 -16.08
CA SER A 313 -9.04 25.19 -16.44
C SER A 313 -8.01 26.17 -15.86
N ALA A 314 -7.62 25.99 -14.59
CA ALA A 314 -6.59 26.80 -13.95
C ALA A 314 -5.22 26.62 -14.63
N LEU A 315 -4.84 25.39 -14.99
CA LEU A 315 -3.60 25.10 -15.70
C LEU A 315 -3.56 25.77 -17.08
N ARG A 316 -4.64 25.66 -17.87
CA ARG A 316 -4.75 26.29 -19.19
C ARG A 316 -4.72 27.82 -19.14
N LYS A 317 -5.23 28.43 -18.07
CA LYS A 317 -5.14 29.89 -17.87
C LYS A 317 -3.72 30.33 -17.50
N LYS A 318 -3.00 29.50 -16.74
CA LYS A 318 -1.65 29.81 -16.26
C LYS A 318 -0.58 29.59 -17.32
N TYR A 319 -0.74 28.56 -18.15
CA TYR A 319 0.22 28.15 -19.15
C TYR A 319 -0.37 28.33 -20.54
N GLU A 320 0.27 29.16 -21.36
CA GLU A 320 -0.11 29.35 -22.75
C GLU A 320 0.10 28.06 -23.54
N VAL A 321 -0.94 27.63 -24.28
CA VAL A 321 -0.89 26.46 -25.14
C VAL A 321 -0.96 26.94 -26.59
N VAL A 322 0.14 26.79 -27.31
CA VAL A 322 0.22 27.07 -28.76
C VAL A 322 0.18 25.74 -29.50
N ILE A 323 -0.81 25.58 -30.39
CA ILE A 323 -0.93 24.40 -31.24
C ILE A 323 -0.40 24.76 -32.62
N ASP A 324 0.70 24.14 -33.00
CA ASP A 324 1.20 24.20 -34.38
C ASP A 324 0.39 23.22 -35.24
N GLN A 325 -0.60 23.76 -35.97
CA GLN A 325 -1.49 22.95 -36.80
C GLN A 325 -0.78 22.36 -38.03
N ASP A 326 0.24 23.04 -38.55
CA ASP A 326 0.97 22.58 -39.73
C ASP A 326 1.75 21.31 -39.39
N VAL A 327 2.38 21.27 -38.21
CA VAL A 327 3.05 20.06 -37.71
C VAL A 327 2.02 18.97 -37.37
N LEU A 328 0.92 19.30 -36.70
CA LEU A 328 -0.10 18.31 -36.30
C LEU A 328 -0.68 17.56 -37.51
N TYR A 329 -0.99 18.26 -38.60
CA TYR A 329 -1.54 17.65 -39.82
C TYR A 329 -0.48 16.96 -40.70
N SER A 330 0.80 17.14 -40.41
CA SER A 330 1.89 16.44 -41.11
C SER A 330 2.15 15.02 -40.60
N ILE A 331 1.63 14.69 -39.41
CA ILE A 331 1.74 13.35 -38.79
C ILE A 331 0.60 12.50 -39.35
N HIS A 332 0.87 11.83 -40.48
CA HIS A 332 -0.04 10.86 -41.12
C HIS A 332 0.38 9.42 -40.87
#